data_AF-A0A3B1BAM0-F1
#
_entry.id   AF-A0A3B1BAM0-F1
#
_cell.length_a   1.000
_cell.length_b   1.000
_cell.length_c   1.000
_cell.angle_alpha   90.00
_cell.angle_beta   90.00
_cell.angle_gamma   90.00
#
_symmetry.space_group_name_H-M   'P 1'
#
loop_
_entity.id
_entity.type
_entity.pdbx_description
1 polymer ?
#
loop_
_entity_poly.entity_id
_entity_poly.type
_entity_poly.pdbx_seq_one_letter_code
_entity_poly.pdbx_strand_id
1 'polypeptide(L)'
;MSHLIYLLVVLFFLAACGGGEITDTYNGELSSLSESLIVTSAHGDSGSAWGLPDCSACHKLGVIHEQADNIRALVQLRGYDSCAGCHGNNGTGILRQCLICHNQNDLPATPHQDGVRNHGFIADVEMLANDDSCFACHNNSDMDGRFDLNRDLSRFMDASQNYRPYSSLNDFCLRCHNRDHQQQAYPVREREPGDTLVTIEESWKHIDRHGEIDGLGARIYTGLRDGYVYSSRVGCTDCHTMHGSNNLKLIIGRSDNGVSLLDSSLRNRPYDVSISNGDFSQLCVLCHQMQSISDQGDEDTGNGLSGVHATGSDCRECHSHGEVVQAGM
;
A
#
# COMPACT_ATOMS: atom_id res chain seq x y z
N MET A 1 -25.24 -26.05 53.87
CA MET A 1 -25.87 -25.14 52.89
C MET A 1 -24.90 -24.10 52.29
N SER A 2 -23.74 -23.82 52.90
CA SER A 2 -22.75 -22.86 52.37
C SER A 2 -21.89 -23.39 51.20
N HIS A 3 -21.77 -24.71 51.01
CA HIS A 3 -20.96 -25.28 49.92
C HIS A 3 -21.73 -25.48 48.59
N LEU A 4 -23.07 -25.42 48.61
CA LEU A 4 -23.89 -25.54 47.39
C LEU A 4 -23.94 -24.21 46.61
N ILE A 5 -23.78 -23.08 47.30
CA ILE A 5 -23.78 -21.73 46.71
C ILE A 5 -22.47 -21.48 45.94
N TYR A 6 -21.34 -22.00 46.42
CA TYR A 6 -20.05 -21.85 45.72
C TYR A 6 -19.97 -22.67 44.42
N LEU A 7 -20.62 -23.83 44.34
CA LEU A 7 -20.61 -24.64 43.12
C LEU A 7 -21.46 -24.01 41.99
N LEU A 8 -22.52 -23.28 42.35
CA LEU A 8 -23.42 -22.63 41.39
C LEU A 8 -22.87 -21.31 40.84
N VAL A 9 -21.97 -20.64 41.55
CA VAL A 9 -21.27 -19.43 41.08
C VAL A 9 -20.12 -19.76 40.12
N VAL A 10 -19.48 -20.93 40.27
CA VAL A 10 -18.39 -21.36 39.36
C VAL A 10 -18.93 -21.89 38.01
N LEU A 11 -20.15 -22.46 37.99
CA LEU A 11 -20.78 -22.94 36.75
C LEU A 11 -21.37 -21.82 35.86
N PHE A 12 -21.53 -20.60 36.38
CA PHE A 12 -22.00 -19.45 35.59
C PHE A 12 -20.88 -18.71 34.85
N PHE A 13 -19.62 -19.06 35.06
CA PHE A 13 -18.47 -18.51 34.31
C PHE A 13 -18.03 -19.37 33.11
N LEU A 14 -18.76 -20.46 32.79
CA LEU A 14 -18.39 -21.39 31.71
C LEU A 14 -19.37 -21.39 30.52
N ALA A 15 -20.22 -20.36 30.38
CA ALA A 15 -21.17 -20.28 29.25
C ALA A 15 -21.40 -18.84 28.76
N ALA A 16 -20.39 -18.26 28.10
CA ALA A 16 -20.43 -17.16 27.11
C ALA A 16 -18.96 -16.87 26.74
N CYS A 17 -18.45 -16.88 25.51
CA CYS A 17 -18.96 -16.77 24.14
C CYS A 17 -18.40 -17.95 23.31
N GLY A 18 -19.07 -18.52 22.31
CA GLY A 18 -19.67 -17.82 21.17
C GLY A 18 -18.61 -17.71 20.08
N GLY A 19 -18.73 -18.52 19.02
CA GLY A 19 -17.76 -18.63 17.93
C GLY A 19 -17.41 -17.27 17.32
N GLY A 20 -16.12 -17.05 17.14
CA GLY A 20 -15.55 -15.86 16.53
C GLY A 20 -14.69 -16.28 15.35
N GLU A 21 -14.89 -15.56 14.25
CA GLU A 21 -14.28 -15.70 12.94
C GLU A 21 -12.75 -15.82 13.00
N ILE A 22 -12.19 -16.52 12.00
CA ILE A 22 -10.76 -16.45 11.69
C ILE A 22 -10.49 -15.02 11.24
N THR A 23 -10.20 -14.16 12.21
CA THR A 23 -9.49 -12.91 11.99
C THR A 23 -8.02 -13.27 12.13
N ASP A 24 -7.23 -13.00 11.09
CA ASP A 24 -5.78 -12.99 11.15
C ASP A 24 -5.35 -12.08 12.29
N THR A 25 -5.25 -12.64 13.49
CA THR A 25 -4.67 -11.99 14.65
C THR A 25 -3.17 -12.26 14.58
N TYR A 26 -2.53 -11.51 13.68
CA TYR A 26 -1.11 -11.16 13.82
C TYR A 26 -0.95 -10.38 15.13
N ASN A 27 -0.90 -11.09 16.25
CA ASN A 27 -0.57 -10.56 17.56
C ASN A 27 0.92 -10.78 17.82
N GLY A 28 1.74 -10.05 17.06
CA GLY A 28 3.07 -9.68 17.51
C GLY A 28 3.04 -8.19 17.81
N GLU A 29 2.79 -7.81 19.07
CA GLU A 29 3.19 -6.47 19.53
C GLU A 29 4.73 -6.42 19.55
N LEU A 30 5.34 -6.28 18.37
CA LEU A 30 6.71 -5.83 18.27
C LEU A 30 6.70 -4.30 18.30
N SER A 31 7.30 -3.76 19.35
CA SER A 31 7.49 -2.32 19.62
C SER A 31 6.24 -1.50 19.92
N SER A 32 5.72 -1.62 21.14
CA SER A 32 4.88 -0.57 21.73
C SER A 32 5.71 0.56 22.40
N LEU A 33 7.04 0.60 22.21
CA LEU A 33 7.92 1.56 22.93
C LEU A 33 9.09 2.18 22.14
N SER A 34 9.38 1.79 20.90
CA SER A 34 10.39 2.50 20.09
C SER A 34 9.74 3.18 18.88
N GLU A 35 9.84 4.51 18.84
CA GLU A 35 9.34 5.40 17.78
C GLU A 35 10.03 5.15 16.41
N SER A 36 11.08 4.32 16.38
CA SER A 36 11.76 3.78 15.20
C SER A 36 12.69 2.63 15.65
N LEU A 37 12.98 1.64 14.79
CA LEU A 37 14.03 0.63 15.03
C LEU A 37 15.42 1.12 14.64
N ILE A 38 15.51 2.28 13.98
CA ILE A 38 16.78 2.89 13.59
C ILE A 38 17.53 3.30 14.85
N VAL A 39 18.72 2.73 15.03
CA VAL A 39 19.56 3.03 16.18
C VAL A 39 20.15 4.44 16.01
N THR A 40 20.30 5.15 17.12
CA THR A 40 20.83 6.52 17.16
C THR A 40 22.20 6.54 17.83
N SER A 41 22.80 7.72 17.97
CA SER A 41 24.06 7.90 18.72
C SER A 41 23.99 7.44 20.19
N ALA A 42 22.80 7.15 20.72
CA ALA A 42 22.61 6.53 22.02
C ALA A 42 22.69 4.99 22.02
N HIS A 43 23.02 4.34 20.91
CA HIS A 43 23.06 2.88 20.80
C HIS A 43 24.11 2.24 21.72
N GLY A 44 23.66 1.28 22.54
CA GLY A 44 24.45 0.70 23.63
C GLY A 44 24.49 1.59 24.87
N ASP A 45 25.03 1.10 25.98
CA ASP A 45 25.12 1.87 27.22
C ASP A 45 25.90 3.18 26.97
N SER A 46 25.17 4.31 27.00
CA SER A 46 25.69 5.65 26.70
C SER A 46 26.36 5.80 25.33
N GLY A 47 25.83 5.14 24.29
CA GLY A 47 26.37 5.26 22.93
C GLY A 47 27.60 4.39 22.65
N SER A 48 27.96 3.49 23.56
CA SER A 48 29.14 2.63 23.46
C SER A 48 29.17 1.71 22.23
N ALA A 49 28.01 1.42 21.63
CA ALA A 49 27.91 0.62 20.41
C ALA A 49 27.86 1.47 19.14
N TRP A 50 27.68 2.79 19.23
CA TRP A 50 27.59 3.67 18.07
C TRP A 50 28.93 3.77 17.33
N GLY A 51 28.89 3.70 16.00
CA GLY A 51 30.07 3.76 15.15
C GLY A 51 30.88 2.44 15.09
N LEU A 52 30.43 1.38 15.77
CA LEU A 52 31.05 0.07 15.67
C LEU A 52 30.46 -0.71 14.48
N PRO A 53 31.30 -1.21 13.55
CA PRO A 53 30.81 -1.91 12.36
C PRO A 53 30.50 -3.40 12.61
N ASP A 54 31.07 -4.00 13.66
CA ASP A 54 30.90 -5.43 13.94
C ASP A 54 29.75 -5.66 14.94
N CYS A 55 28.56 -5.91 14.41
CA CYS A 55 27.38 -6.24 15.23
C CYS A 55 27.60 -7.49 16.10
N SER A 56 28.43 -8.43 15.65
CA SER A 56 28.64 -9.71 16.32
C SER A 56 29.41 -9.59 17.63
N ALA A 57 30.16 -8.49 17.80
CA ALA A 57 30.90 -8.20 19.02
C ALA A 57 29.95 -7.95 20.22
N CYS A 58 28.76 -7.41 19.96
CA CYS A 58 27.78 -7.04 20.98
C CYS A 58 26.53 -7.93 20.95
N HIS A 59 26.15 -8.44 19.77
CA HIS A 59 24.92 -9.19 19.55
C HIS A 59 25.22 -10.61 19.07
N LYS A 60 24.67 -11.62 19.73
CA LYS A 60 24.82 -13.02 19.31
C LYS A 60 23.59 -13.50 18.53
N LEU A 61 23.73 -13.78 17.24
CA LEU A 61 22.61 -14.21 16.36
C LEU A 61 21.70 -15.30 16.96
N GLY A 62 22.24 -16.28 17.68
CA GLY A 62 21.45 -17.36 18.26
C GLY A 62 20.41 -16.92 19.31
N VAL A 63 20.62 -15.77 19.96
CA VAL A 63 19.82 -15.29 21.10
C VAL A 63 19.25 -13.89 20.90
N ILE A 64 19.45 -13.25 19.75
CA ILE A 64 18.74 -12.01 19.43
C ILE A 64 17.28 -12.30 19.09
N HIS A 65 16.44 -11.27 19.24
CA HIS A 65 15.03 -11.30 18.83
C HIS A 65 14.20 -12.40 19.51
N GLU A 66 14.53 -12.79 20.75
CA GLU A 66 13.77 -13.79 21.52
C GLU A 66 12.31 -13.43 21.78
N GLN A 67 11.97 -12.15 21.72
CA GLN A 67 10.60 -11.64 21.86
C GLN A 67 9.98 -11.28 20.51
N ALA A 68 10.63 -11.64 19.41
CA ALA A 68 10.32 -11.22 18.07
C ALA A 68 10.35 -12.41 17.10
N ASP A 69 9.55 -13.43 17.43
CA ASP A 69 9.57 -14.73 16.77
C ASP A 69 9.27 -14.67 15.26
N ASN A 70 8.46 -13.70 14.83
CA ASN A 70 8.10 -13.50 13.42
C ASN A 70 9.30 -13.11 12.52
N ILE A 71 10.31 -12.42 13.06
CA ILE A 71 11.49 -11.99 12.31
C ILE A 71 12.76 -12.73 12.71
N ARG A 72 12.76 -13.41 13.86
CA ARG A 72 13.94 -14.06 14.43
C ARG A 72 14.54 -15.10 13.49
N ALA A 73 13.71 -16.01 12.99
CA ALA A 73 14.18 -17.08 12.10
C ALA A 73 14.79 -16.51 10.80
N LEU A 74 14.17 -15.46 10.26
CA LEU A 74 14.65 -14.78 9.06
C LEU A 74 16.01 -14.10 9.32
N VAL A 75 16.14 -13.33 10.40
CA VAL A 75 17.42 -12.67 10.76
C VAL A 75 18.51 -13.70 11.07
N GLN A 76 18.18 -14.81 11.73
CA GLN A 76 19.15 -15.89 11.99
C GLN A 76 19.62 -16.57 10.70
N LEU A 77 18.73 -16.72 9.72
CA LEU A 77 19.05 -17.27 8.40
C LEU A 77 19.90 -16.31 7.57
N ARG A 78 19.57 -15.02 7.57
CA ARG A 78 20.25 -13.98 6.78
C ARG A 78 21.54 -13.46 7.42
N GLY A 79 21.71 -13.65 8.73
CA GLY A 79 22.90 -13.25 9.47
C GLY A 79 23.00 -11.73 9.69
N TYR A 80 24.19 -11.27 10.08
CA TYR A 80 24.43 -9.87 10.47
C TYR A 80 24.23 -8.85 9.33
N ASP A 81 24.30 -9.29 8.07
CA ASP A 81 24.07 -8.43 6.91
C ASP A 81 22.64 -7.86 6.88
N SER A 82 21.69 -8.56 7.49
CA SER A 82 20.29 -8.10 7.61
C SER A 82 20.10 -6.97 8.63
N CYS A 83 21.02 -6.79 9.58
CA CYS A 83 20.84 -5.87 10.70
C CYS A 83 20.70 -4.41 10.24
N ALA A 84 21.51 -3.98 9.28
CA ALA A 84 21.53 -2.59 8.83
C ALA A 84 20.25 -2.21 8.04
N GLY A 85 19.54 -3.19 7.45
CA GLY A 85 18.25 -2.95 6.82
C GLY A 85 17.24 -2.33 7.79
N CYS A 86 17.11 -2.92 8.99
CA CYS A 86 16.14 -2.52 10.00
C CYS A 86 16.68 -1.47 10.98
N HIS A 87 17.94 -1.60 11.42
CA HIS A 87 18.52 -0.76 12.46
C HIS A 87 19.29 0.46 11.91
N GLY A 88 19.44 0.56 10.59
CA GLY A 88 20.26 1.60 9.97
C GLY A 88 21.76 1.28 10.05
N ASN A 89 22.59 2.23 9.64
CA ASN A 89 24.03 2.02 9.49
C ASN A 89 24.82 2.10 10.81
N ASN A 90 24.17 2.27 11.96
CA ASN A 90 24.82 2.44 13.28
C ASN A 90 25.88 3.56 13.33
N GLY A 91 25.71 4.63 12.54
CA GLY A 91 26.70 5.72 12.46
C GLY A 91 27.99 5.35 11.72
N THR A 92 27.98 4.22 11.02
CA THR A 92 29.09 3.74 10.20
C THR A 92 28.78 3.92 8.70
N GLY A 93 29.64 3.36 7.84
CA GLY A 93 29.41 3.26 6.40
C GLY A 93 28.75 1.95 5.94
N ILE A 94 28.22 1.12 6.85
CA ILE A 94 27.54 -0.12 6.46
C ILE A 94 26.30 0.21 5.63
N LEU A 95 26.19 -0.46 4.47
CA LEU A 95 25.03 -0.32 3.59
C LEU A 95 23.82 -1.01 4.23
N ARG A 96 22.68 -0.33 4.17
CA ARG A 96 21.41 -0.89 4.62
C ARG A 96 20.88 -1.80 3.51
N GLN A 97 20.77 -3.10 3.77
CA GLN A 97 20.32 -4.09 2.77
C GLN A 97 18.87 -4.50 3.03
N CYS A 98 17.93 -3.90 2.31
CA CYS A 98 16.49 -4.21 2.40
C CYS A 98 16.16 -5.50 1.64
N LEU A 99 16.75 -5.67 0.46
CA LEU A 99 16.45 -6.77 -0.47
C LEU A 99 16.93 -8.14 0.03
N ILE A 100 17.78 -8.19 1.05
CA ILE A 100 18.17 -9.44 1.72
C ILE A 100 16.97 -10.17 2.34
N CYS A 101 15.94 -9.41 2.75
CA CYS A 101 14.68 -9.93 3.31
C CYS A 101 13.48 -9.64 2.39
N HIS A 102 13.49 -8.51 1.66
CA HIS A 102 12.43 -8.16 0.71
C HIS A 102 12.65 -8.81 -0.66
N ASN A 103 12.59 -10.14 -0.69
CA ASN A 103 12.77 -10.94 -1.91
C ASN A 103 11.68 -12.01 -2.06
N GLN A 104 11.61 -12.58 -3.26
CA GLN A 104 10.58 -13.55 -3.65
C GLN A 104 10.49 -14.83 -2.80
N ASN A 105 11.58 -15.22 -2.14
CA ASN A 105 11.60 -16.43 -1.34
C ASN A 105 11.04 -16.19 0.06
N ASP A 106 11.27 -15.01 0.62
CA ASP A 106 10.93 -14.69 2.01
C ASP A 106 9.60 -13.94 2.12
N LEU A 107 9.28 -13.12 1.11
CA LEU A 107 8.01 -12.41 1.00
C LEU A 107 7.36 -12.77 -0.35
N PRO A 108 6.71 -13.96 -0.48
CA PRO A 108 6.04 -14.42 -1.70
C PRO A 108 4.83 -13.58 -2.13
N ALA A 109 4.42 -12.57 -1.35
CA ALA A 109 3.47 -11.52 -1.72
C ALA A 109 4.18 -10.17 -1.82
N THR A 110 3.65 -9.23 -2.63
CA THR A 110 4.20 -7.87 -2.83
C THR A 110 4.70 -7.24 -1.52
N PRO A 111 5.87 -6.54 -1.51
CA PRO A 111 6.68 -6.11 -2.65
C PRO A 111 7.61 -7.20 -3.20
N HIS A 112 7.52 -7.48 -4.51
CA HIS A 112 8.51 -8.28 -5.26
C HIS A 112 9.23 -7.36 -6.24
N GLN A 113 10.53 -7.59 -6.48
CA GLN A 113 11.36 -6.71 -7.31
C GLN A 113 11.78 -7.34 -8.65
N ASP A 114 11.06 -8.35 -9.15
CA ASP A 114 11.39 -9.00 -10.43
C ASP A 114 10.50 -8.54 -11.60
N GLY A 115 11.11 -8.47 -12.79
CA GLY A 115 10.42 -8.18 -14.06
C GLY A 115 9.77 -6.79 -14.13
N VAL A 116 8.50 -6.75 -14.59
CA VAL A 116 7.65 -5.55 -14.75
C VAL A 116 7.19 -4.92 -13.43
N ARG A 117 7.56 -5.52 -12.28
CA ARG A 117 7.14 -5.13 -10.92
C ARG A 117 8.23 -4.38 -10.16
N ASN A 118 9.00 -3.51 -10.82
CA ASN A 118 10.11 -2.80 -10.18
C ASN A 118 9.74 -1.35 -9.78
N HIS A 119 10.50 -0.79 -8.84
CA HIS A 119 10.42 0.64 -8.47
C HIS A 119 11.30 1.49 -9.40
N GLY A 120 11.03 1.44 -10.71
CA GLY A 120 11.74 2.29 -11.68
C GLY A 120 11.30 3.74 -11.58
N PHE A 121 12.03 4.57 -10.83
CA PHE A 121 11.74 6.01 -10.69
C PHE A 121 12.35 6.87 -11.81
N ILE A 122 13.32 6.34 -12.55
CA ILE A 122 14.03 7.07 -13.61
C ILE A 122 13.43 6.66 -14.95
N ALA A 123 12.77 7.62 -15.62
CA ALA A 123 11.99 7.41 -16.84
C ALA A 123 12.76 6.77 -18.02
N ASP A 124 14.09 6.80 -17.99
CA ASP A 124 14.96 6.31 -19.06
C ASP A 124 15.81 5.09 -18.66
N VAL A 125 15.59 4.53 -17.46
CA VAL A 125 16.33 3.37 -16.97
C VAL A 125 15.35 2.37 -16.39
N GLU A 126 15.16 1.23 -17.07
CA GLU A 126 14.68 0.01 -16.43
C GLU A 126 15.77 -0.49 -15.47
N MET A 127 15.89 0.21 -14.34
CA MET A 127 16.77 -0.20 -13.27
C MET A 127 15.96 -1.03 -12.31
N LEU A 128 16.40 -2.27 -12.08
CA LEU A 128 15.99 -3.02 -10.91
C LEU A 128 16.29 -2.13 -9.70
N ALA A 129 15.28 -1.89 -8.88
CA ALA A 129 15.45 -1.12 -7.66
C ALA A 129 16.52 -1.82 -6.81
N ASN A 130 17.56 -1.08 -6.44
CA ASN A 130 18.56 -1.52 -5.47
C ASN A 130 18.17 -1.01 -4.08
N ASP A 131 18.91 -1.43 -3.05
CA ASP A 131 18.66 -0.99 -1.68
C ASP A 131 18.65 0.55 -1.55
N ASP A 132 19.50 1.25 -2.28
CA ASP A 132 19.54 2.72 -2.30
C ASP A 132 18.21 3.33 -2.78
N SER A 133 17.56 2.68 -3.75
CA SER A 133 16.27 3.12 -4.28
C SER A 133 15.15 3.00 -3.27
N CYS A 134 15.22 2.05 -2.33
CA CYS A 134 14.24 1.91 -1.26
C CYS A 134 14.23 3.15 -0.36
N PHE A 135 15.40 3.76 -0.11
CA PHE A 135 15.52 4.96 0.75
C PHE A 135 15.04 6.24 0.11
N ALA A 136 14.75 6.23 -1.19
CA ALA A 136 14.03 7.35 -1.80
C ALA A 136 12.68 7.55 -1.09
N CYS A 137 11.93 6.48 -0.90
CA CYS A 137 10.59 6.54 -0.33
C CYS A 137 10.50 6.07 1.13
N HIS A 138 11.38 5.18 1.60
CA HIS A 138 11.33 4.63 2.95
C HIS A 138 12.44 5.16 3.84
N ASN A 139 12.07 5.70 4.99
CA ASN A 139 13.04 6.19 5.96
C ASN A 139 13.24 5.18 7.11
N ASN A 140 12.12 4.67 7.65
CA ASN A 140 12.11 3.75 8.78
C ASN A 140 11.54 2.38 8.38
N SER A 141 11.87 1.37 9.18
CA SER A 141 11.29 0.03 9.17
C SER A 141 11.06 -0.30 10.63
N ASP A 142 9.80 -0.37 11.08
CA ASP A 142 9.48 -0.67 12.48
C ASP A 142 8.95 -2.11 12.69
N MET A 143 8.70 -2.82 11.57
CA MET A 143 8.46 -4.26 11.49
C MET A 143 7.30 -4.78 12.36
N ASP A 144 6.39 -3.90 12.79
CA ASP A 144 5.18 -4.24 13.54
C ASP A 144 4.05 -4.76 12.61
N GLY A 145 4.31 -4.79 11.30
CA GLY A 145 3.36 -5.16 10.26
C GLY A 145 2.31 -4.08 9.96
N ARG A 146 2.42 -2.90 10.58
CA ARG A 146 1.54 -1.76 10.38
C ARG A 146 2.32 -0.67 9.66
N PHE A 147 1.78 -0.21 8.55
CA PHE A 147 2.34 0.91 7.83
C PHE A 147 1.83 2.24 8.42
N ASP A 148 2.73 3.04 8.98
CA ASP A 148 2.47 4.44 9.35
C ASP A 148 3.14 5.37 8.33
N LEU A 149 2.28 6.01 7.55
CA LEU A 149 2.63 6.97 6.52
C LEU A 149 3.67 8.02 6.96
N ASN A 150 3.59 8.52 8.19
CA ASN A 150 4.41 9.62 8.67
C ASN A 150 5.69 9.18 9.36
N ARG A 151 5.82 7.87 9.61
CA ARG A 151 6.97 7.22 10.21
C ARG A 151 7.79 6.48 9.15
N ASP A 152 7.15 5.66 8.34
CA ASP A 152 7.83 4.70 7.47
C ASP A 152 8.29 5.34 6.16
N LEU A 153 7.58 6.37 5.69
CA LEU A 153 7.98 7.11 4.49
C LEU A 153 8.96 8.26 4.77
N SER A 154 9.88 8.44 3.83
CA SER A 154 10.71 9.63 3.67
C SER A 154 9.83 10.85 3.59
N ARG A 155 10.15 11.87 4.40
CA ARG A 155 9.38 13.11 4.43
C ARG A 155 9.87 14.07 3.34
N PHE A 156 9.02 14.28 2.34
CA PHE A 156 9.24 15.21 1.23
C PHE A 156 8.64 16.58 1.51
N MET A 157 9.20 17.61 0.87
CA MET A 157 8.71 18.98 1.02
C MET A 157 7.34 19.15 0.36
N ASP A 158 6.46 19.92 0.99
CA ASP A 158 5.18 20.34 0.43
C ASP A 158 5.34 21.48 -0.60
N ALA A 159 4.22 21.90 -1.20
CA ALA A 159 4.16 23.02 -2.15
C ALA A 159 4.71 24.34 -1.58
N SER A 160 4.70 24.49 -0.24
CA SER A 160 5.25 25.64 0.47
C SER A 160 6.71 25.45 0.89
N GLN A 161 7.38 24.41 0.37
CA GLN A 161 8.78 24.06 0.66
C GLN A 161 9.04 23.71 2.14
N ASN A 162 8.06 23.10 2.82
CA ASN A 162 8.18 22.66 4.23
C ASN A 162 8.04 21.14 4.38
N TYR A 163 8.78 20.57 5.33
CA TYR A 163 8.65 19.17 5.74
C TYR A 163 7.45 18.96 6.68
N ARG A 164 6.24 18.89 6.12
CA ARG A 164 5.02 18.62 6.90
C ARG A 164 4.65 17.14 6.90
N PRO A 165 3.99 16.64 7.96
CA PRO A 165 3.37 15.33 7.95
C PRO A 165 2.40 15.19 6.77
N TYR A 166 2.35 14.00 6.19
CA TYR A 166 1.36 13.62 5.21
C TYR A 166 -0.01 13.47 5.85
N SER A 167 -1.01 14.04 5.19
CA SER A 167 -2.42 13.88 5.58
C SER A 167 -3.06 12.59 5.04
N SER A 168 -2.50 12.01 3.97
CA SER A 168 -2.96 10.80 3.31
C SER A 168 -1.89 10.24 2.37
N LEU A 169 -2.04 9.00 1.91
CA LEU A 169 -1.18 8.43 0.86
C LEU A 169 -1.21 9.28 -0.43
N ASN A 170 -2.36 9.87 -0.77
CA ASN A 170 -2.45 10.77 -1.92
C ASN A 170 -1.55 12.01 -1.74
N ASP A 171 -1.52 12.59 -0.54
CA ASP A 171 -0.64 13.73 -0.23
C ASP A 171 0.84 13.35 -0.39
N PHE A 172 1.22 12.11 -0.07
CA PHE A 172 2.54 11.57 -0.37
C PHE A 172 2.80 11.49 -1.88
N CYS A 173 1.92 10.85 -2.64
CA CYS A 173 2.05 10.72 -4.11
C CYS A 173 2.19 12.10 -4.78
N LEU A 174 1.38 13.06 -4.36
CA LEU A 174 1.34 14.42 -4.91
C LEU A 174 2.58 15.25 -4.56
N ARG A 175 3.45 14.84 -3.62
CA ARG A 175 4.77 15.47 -3.43
C ARG A 175 5.69 15.31 -4.64
N CYS A 176 5.49 14.25 -5.43
CA CYS A 176 6.30 13.93 -6.59
C CYS A 176 5.51 14.12 -7.90
N HIS A 177 4.24 13.72 -7.92
CA HIS A 177 3.35 13.84 -9.07
C HIS A 177 2.71 15.23 -9.18
N ASN A 178 3.57 16.22 -9.38
CA ASN A 178 3.18 17.61 -9.59
C ASN A 178 4.17 18.27 -10.56
N ARG A 179 3.78 19.41 -11.13
CA ARG A 179 4.62 20.16 -12.09
C ARG A 179 5.41 21.26 -11.40
N ASP A 180 4.82 21.91 -10.41
CA ASP A 180 5.29 23.21 -9.93
C ASP A 180 6.18 23.14 -8.68
N HIS A 181 6.24 21.98 -8.00
CA HIS A 181 6.99 21.81 -6.76
C HIS A 181 7.50 20.36 -6.58
N GLN A 182 8.21 19.86 -7.59
CA GLN A 182 8.83 18.54 -7.53
C GLN A 182 9.98 18.47 -6.54
N GLN A 183 10.28 17.25 -6.09
CA GLN A 183 11.45 16.98 -5.25
C GLN A 183 12.72 17.04 -6.11
N GLN A 184 13.65 17.94 -5.78
CA GLN A 184 14.85 18.17 -6.60
C GLN A 184 15.69 16.90 -6.84
N ALA A 185 15.76 16.00 -5.86
CA ALA A 185 16.50 14.75 -5.96
C ALA A 185 15.76 13.66 -6.75
N TYR A 186 14.44 13.80 -6.94
CA TYR A 186 13.56 12.80 -7.55
C TYR A 186 12.58 13.47 -8.54
N PRO A 187 13.08 14.14 -9.59
CA PRO A 187 12.20 14.78 -10.55
C PRO A 187 11.43 13.74 -11.37
N VAL A 188 10.13 13.96 -11.52
CA VAL A 188 9.26 13.19 -12.43
C VAL A 188 9.20 13.92 -13.76
N ARG A 189 9.65 13.27 -14.83
CA ARG A 189 9.72 13.88 -16.16
C ARG A 189 8.39 13.80 -16.89
N GLU A 190 8.01 14.93 -17.49
CA GLU A 190 6.95 14.99 -18.49
C GLU A 190 7.40 14.27 -19.78
N ARG A 191 6.64 13.27 -20.23
CA ARG A 191 6.95 12.56 -21.48
C ARG A 191 6.53 13.36 -22.71
N GLU A 192 5.43 14.10 -22.59
CA GLU A 192 4.83 14.93 -23.62
C GLU A 192 4.11 16.13 -22.97
N PRO A 193 4.00 17.28 -23.65
CA PRO A 193 3.32 18.45 -23.09
C PRO A 193 1.91 18.11 -22.60
N GLY A 194 1.64 18.34 -21.32
CA GLY A 194 0.39 18.00 -20.66
C GLY A 194 0.35 16.61 -20.01
N ASP A 195 1.49 15.92 -19.82
CA ASP A 195 1.52 14.57 -19.24
C ASP A 195 0.84 14.55 -17.87
N THR A 196 -0.23 13.76 -17.77
CA THR A 196 -1.00 13.57 -16.53
C THR A 196 -0.11 13.18 -15.35
N LEU A 197 1.02 12.49 -15.56
CA LEU A 197 1.91 12.07 -14.48
C LEU A 197 2.48 13.24 -13.65
N VAL A 198 2.64 14.41 -14.27
CA VAL A 198 3.14 15.63 -13.60
C VAL A 198 2.03 16.67 -13.39
N THR A 199 0.90 16.57 -14.08
CA THR A 199 -0.21 17.51 -13.92
C THR A 199 -1.35 16.98 -13.02
N ILE A 200 -1.27 15.73 -12.56
CA ILE A 200 -2.37 15.07 -11.81
C ILE A 200 -2.77 15.82 -10.55
N GLU A 201 -1.90 16.59 -9.90
CA GLU A 201 -2.29 17.39 -8.74
C GLU A 201 -3.40 18.40 -9.07
N GLU A 202 -3.33 19.01 -10.26
CA GLU A 202 -4.31 19.98 -10.76
C GLU A 202 -5.66 19.27 -10.98
N SER A 203 -5.64 18.12 -11.65
CA SER A 203 -6.86 17.36 -11.95
C SER A 203 -7.43 16.66 -10.71
N TRP A 204 -6.62 16.05 -9.86
CA TRP A 204 -7.08 15.28 -8.70
C TRP A 204 -7.84 16.16 -7.69
N LYS A 205 -7.39 17.41 -7.49
CA LYS A 205 -8.08 18.34 -6.57
C LYS A 205 -9.48 18.72 -7.05
N HIS A 206 -9.71 18.71 -8.37
CA HIS A 206 -10.90 19.28 -9.00
C HIS A 206 -11.81 18.26 -9.70
N ILE A 207 -11.31 17.08 -10.04
CA ILE A 207 -11.91 16.24 -11.08
C ILE A 207 -12.04 14.76 -10.67
N ASP A 208 -11.16 14.26 -9.81
CA ASP A 208 -11.14 12.84 -9.43
C ASP A 208 -12.04 12.53 -8.21
N ARG A 209 -13.27 13.05 -8.26
CA ARG A 209 -14.38 12.53 -7.46
C ARG A 209 -15.10 11.55 -8.36
N HIS A 210 -15.44 10.37 -7.87
CA HIS A 210 -16.39 9.52 -8.58
C HIS A 210 -17.67 10.33 -8.80
N GLY A 211 -17.91 10.75 -10.05
CA GLY A 211 -18.99 11.59 -10.57
C GLY A 211 -19.69 12.52 -9.59
N GLU A 212 -19.60 13.85 -9.77
CA GLU A 212 -20.72 14.67 -9.30
C GLU A 212 -22.02 14.07 -9.87
N ILE A 213 -23.02 13.82 -9.02
CA ILE A 213 -24.36 13.43 -9.44
C ILE A 213 -24.99 14.65 -10.12
N ASP A 214 -24.49 15.05 -11.28
CA ASP A 214 -25.17 16.06 -12.08
C ASP A 214 -26.05 15.35 -13.10
N GLY A 215 -27.19 14.87 -12.59
CA GLY A 215 -28.19 14.16 -13.36
C GLY A 215 -29.36 13.78 -12.49
N LEU A 216 -30.39 14.62 -12.47
CA LEU A 216 -31.72 14.34 -11.92
C LEU A 216 -32.49 13.23 -12.70
N GLY A 217 -31.78 12.26 -13.31
CA GLY A 217 -32.34 11.25 -14.19
C GLY A 217 -31.74 9.87 -13.97
N ALA A 218 -32.57 8.84 -14.17
CA ALA A 218 -32.15 7.44 -14.19
C ALA A 218 -31.17 7.20 -15.36
N ARG A 219 -29.88 7.34 -15.10
CA ARG A 219 -28.81 7.00 -16.04
C ARG A 219 -28.70 5.48 -16.11
N ILE A 220 -28.69 4.95 -17.32
CA ILE A 220 -28.76 3.50 -17.58
C ILE A 220 -27.54 2.74 -17.03
N TYR A 221 -26.36 3.39 -16.98
CA TYR A 221 -25.10 2.78 -16.53
C TYR A 221 -24.67 3.19 -15.11
N THR A 222 -25.55 3.80 -14.31
CA THR A 222 -25.17 4.16 -12.94
C THR A 222 -25.19 2.97 -11.99
N GLY A 223 -24.19 2.95 -11.14
CA GLY A 223 -24.14 2.31 -9.84
C GLY A 223 -22.69 2.08 -9.39
N LEU A 224 -22.47 2.25 -8.08
CA LEU A 224 -21.24 1.87 -7.39
C LEU A 224 -21.58 0.72 -6.45
N ARG A 225 -20.60 -0.15 -6.21
CA ARG A 225 -20.68 -1.16 -5.17
C ARG A 225 -20.73 -0.51 -3.79
N ASP A 226 -21.31 -1.24 -2.85
CA ASP A 226 -21.34 -0.84 -1.45
C ASP A 226 -19.93 -0.53 -0.93
N GLY A 227 -19.79 0.62 -0.28
CA GLY A 227 -18.51 1.16 0.21
C GLY A 227 -18.05 2.42 -0.54
N TYR A 228 -18.42 2.59 -1.81
CA TYR A 228 -18.15 3.82 -2.57
C TYR A 228 -19.38 4.71 -2.72
N VAL A 229 -19.15 6.03 -2.74
CA VAL A 229 -20.19 7.04 -2.96
C VAL A 229 -19.77 7.95 -4.12
N TYR A 230 -20.72 8.35 -4.97
CA TYR A 230 -20.57 9.30 -6.09
C TYR A 230 -20.20 10.75 -5.66
N SER A 231 -19.38 10.89 -4.64
CA SER A 231 -18.80 12.17 -4.21
C SER A 231 -17.52 11.97 -3.39
N SER A 232 -17.18 10.71 -3.08
CA SER A 232 -15.89 10.39 -2.47
C SER A 232 -14.77 10.63 -3.47
N ARG A 233 -13.69 11.26 -3.00
CA ARG A 233 -12.42 11.33 -3.75
C ARG A 233 -11.85 9.91 -3.86
N VAL A 234 -11.44 9.54 -5.06
CA VAL A 234 -10.73 8.29 -5.29
C VAL A 234 -9.30 8.45 -4.80
N GLY A 235 -8.81 7.47 -4.04
CA GLY A 235 -7.40 7.44 -3.68
C GLY A 235 -6.55 7.03 -4.86
N CYS A 236 -5.33 7.56 -4.98
CA CYS A 236 -4.35 7.08 -5.96
C CYS A 236 -4.15 5.56 -5.79
N THR A 237 -4.15 5.10 -4.54
CA THR A 237 -3.98 3.68 -4.19
C THR A 237 -5.24 2.82 -4.40
N ASP A 238 -6.36 3.40 -4.82
CA ASP A 238 -7.52 2.60 -5.20
C ASP A 238 -7.29 1.93 -6.56
N CYS A 239 -6.52 2.57 -7.45
CA CYS A 239 -6.21 2.06 -8.79
C CYS A 239 -4.73 1.69 -8.95
N HIS A 240 -3.82 2.31 -8.19
CA HIS A 240 -2.38 2.08 -8.31
C HIS A 240 -1.80 1.37 -7.08
N THR A 241 -0.77 0.56 -7.27
CA THR A 241 0.04 0.00 -6.19
C THR A 241 1.42 0.63 -6.19
N MET A 242 1.97 0.85 -5.00
CA MET A 242 3.31 1.42 -4.84
C MET A 242 4.42 0.37 -5.01
N HIS A 243 4.08 -0.92 -4.89
CA HIS A 243 5.03 -2.01 -4.72
C HIS A 243 5.07 -2.99 -5.91
N GLY A 244 4.82 -2.48 -7.12
CA GLY A 244 4.89 -3.23 -8.38
C GLY A 244 3.59 -3.96 -8.74
N SER A 245 3.33 -4.08 -10.04
CA SER A 245 2.15 -4.80 -10.57
C SER A 245 2.45 -5.53 -11.87
N ASN A 246 1.68 -6.58 -12.15
CA ASN A 246 1.64 -7.21 -13.48
C ASN A 246 1.06 -6.28 -14.55
N ASN A 247 0.25 -5.30 -14.16
CA ASN A 247 -0.31 -4.33 -15.08
C ASN A 247 0.67 -3.16 -15.25
N LEU A 248 0.73 -2.63 -16.47
CA LEU A 248 1.51 -1.43 -16.76
C LEU A 248 1.06 -0.25 -15.90
N LYS A 249 1.97 0.72 -15.71
CA LYS A 249 1.70 1.95 -14.95
C LYS A 249 1.31 1.69 -13.48
N LEU A 250 1.79 0.57 -12.93
CA LEU A 250 1.55 0.15 -11.56
C LEU A 250 0.06 0.08 -11.19
N ILE A 251 -0.81 -0.20 -12.16
CA ILE A 251 -2.23 -0.41 -11.87
C ILE A 251 -2.38 -1.69 -11.06
N ILE A 252 -3.22 -1.72 -10.04
CA ILE A 252 -3.36 -2.90 -9.19
C ILE A 252 -3.64 -4.16 -10.00
N GLY A 253 -2.97 -5.26 -9.65
CA GLY A 253 -3.20 -6.57 -10.25
C GLY A 253 -4.25 -7.39 -9.53
N ARG A 254 -4.68 -6.95 -8.34
CA ARG A 254 -5.62 -7.61 -7.46
C ARG A 254 -6.31 -6.60 -6.55
N SER A 255 -7.56 -6.86 -6.15
CA SER A 255 -8.33 -5.96 -5.28
C SER A 255 -7.75 -5.81 -3.87
N ASP A 256 -7.04 -6.80 -3.33
CA ASP A 256 -6.38 -6.72 -2.02
C ASP A 256 -5.15 -5.78 -1.99
N ASN A 257 -4.64 -5.39 -3.17
CA ASN A 257 -3.54 -4.44 -3.32
C ASN A 257 -4.01 -2.97 -3.50
N GLY A 258 -5.31 -2.72 -3.45
CA GLY A 258 -5.91 -1.40 -3.64
C GLY A 258 -7.34 -1.33 -3.14
N VAL A 259 -8.17 -0.51 -3.79
CA VAL A 259 -9.62 -0.36 -3.55
C VAL A 259 -10.02 -0.41 -2.08
N SER A 260 -9.28 0.34 -1.26
CA SER A 260 -9.27 0.20 0.20
C SER A 260 -10.61 0.53 0.87
N LEU A 261 -11.49 1.22 0.14
CA LEU A 261 -12.83 1.63 0.56
C LEU A 261 -13.92 0.59 0.23
N LEU A 262 -13.60 -0.50 -0.49
CA LEU A 262 -14.58 -1.56 -0.74
C LEU A 262 -14.97 -2.31 0.52
N ASP A 263 -16.17 -2.89 0.48
CA ASP A 263 -16.64 -3.81 1.50
C ASP A 263 -15.67 -4.99 1.71
N SER A 264 -15.63 -5.46 2.96
CA SER A 264 -14.82 -6.61 3.37
C SER A 264 -15.07 -7.88 2.54
N SER A 265 -16.28 -8.09 2.00
CA SER A 265 -16.57 -9.24 1.12
C SER A 265 -15.79 -9.23 -0.19
N LEU A 266 -15.38 -8.05 -0.69
CA LEU A 266 -14.55 -7.90 -1.88
C LEU A 266 -13.04 -7.84 -1.56
N ARG A 267 -12.68 -7.35 -0.37
CA ARG A 267 -11.28 -7.32 0.09
C ARG A 267 -10.81 -8.69 0.59
N ASN A 268 -11.68 -9.42 1.29
CA ASN A 268 -11.39 -10.74 1.86
C ASN A 268 -11.48 -11.86 0.82
N ARG A 269 -12.10 -11.60 -0.33
CA ARG A 269 -12.04 -12.45 -1.52
C ARG A 269 -11.35 -11.68 -2.64
N PRO A 270 -10.03 -11.72 -2.73
CA PRO A 270 -9.31 -10.91 -3.69
C PRO A 270 -9.66 -11.30 -5.13
N TYR A 271 -10.02 -10.30 -5.93
CA TYR A 271 -10.34 -10.42 -7.35
C TYR A 271 -9.11 -10.02 -8.16
N ASP A 272 -8.73 -10.86 -9.12
CA ASP A 272 -7.62 -10.55 -10.01
C ASP A 272 -8.02 -9.45 -11.00
N VAL A 273 -7.02 -8.66 -11.41
CA VAL A 273 -7.14 -7.58 -12.40
C VAL A 273 -6.02 -7.76 -13.42
N SER A 274 -6.40 -7.98 -14.67
CA SER A 274 -5.50 -8.07 -15.81
C SER A 274 -5.95 -7.08 -16.87
N ILE A 275 -5.04 -6.21 -17.29
CA ILE A 275 -5.28 -5.25 -18.38
C ILE A 275 -4.55 -5.73 -19.61
N SER A 276 -5.30 -6.06 -20.65
CA SER A 276 -4.76 -6.52 -21.93
C SER A 276 -5.44 -5.81 -23.09
N ASN A 277 -4.67 -5.37 -24.08
CA ASN A 277 -5.20 -4.65 -25.25
C ASN A 277 -6.10 -3.44 -24.90
N GLY A 278 -5.84 -2.79 -23.76
CA GLY A 278 -6.64 -1.66 -23.29
C GLY A 278 -7.92 -2.04 -22.55
N ASP A 279 -8.22 -3.31 -22.30
CA ASP A 279 -9.40 -3.71 -21.51
C ASP A 279 -9.22 -3.38 -20.02
N PHE A 280 -10.04 -2.47 -19.49
CA PHE A 280 -10.07 -2.07 -18.08
C PHE A 280 -11.27 -2.64 -17.31
N SER A 281 -12.07 -3.50 -17.92
CA SER A 281 -13.33 -3.98 -17.33
C SER A 281 -13.13 -4.61 -15.96
N GLN A 282 -12.08 -5.43 -15.80
CA GLN A 282 -11.73 -6.08 -14.52
C GLN A 282 -11.35 -5.09 -13.41
N LEU A 283 -10.77 -3.94 -13.77
CA LEU A 283 -10.44 -2.88 -12.80
C LEU A 283 -11.69 -2.09 -12.43
N CYS A 284 -12.45 -1.64 -13.43
CA CYS A 284 -13.59 -0.76 -13.22
C CYS A 284 -14.71 -1.46 -12.43
N VAL A 285 -14.96 -2.74 -12.70
CA VAL A 285 -16.01 -3.53 -12.02
C VAL A 285 -15.73 -3.79 -10.54
N LEU A 286 -14.50 -3.53 -10.06
CA LEU A 286 -14.20 -3.59 -8.63
C LEU A 286 -15.04 -2.59 -7.85
N CYS A 287 -15.27 -1.41 -8.42
CA CYS A 287 -16.02 -0.32 -7.78
C CYS A 287 -17.39 -0.12 -8.43
N HIS A 288 -17.54 -0.43 -9.72
CA HIS A 288 -18.79 -0.21 -10.45
C HIS A 288 -19.71 -1.41 -10.40
N GLN A 289 -21.00 -1.12 -10.23
CA GLN A 289 -22.07 -2.10 -10.34
C GLN A 289 -23.35 -1.42 -10.79
N MET A 290 -23.70 -1.59 -12.08
CA MET A 290 -24.94 -1.08 -12.65
C MET A 290 -26.17 -1.48 -11.81
N GLN A 291 -26.99 -0.48 -11.48
CA GLN A 291 -28.27 -0.68 -10.77
C GLN A 291 -29.33 -1.31 -11.68
N SER A 292 -29.29 -0.97 -12.96
CA SER A 292 -30.15 -1.55 -14.00
C SER A 292 -29.28 -2.26 -15.01
N ILE A 293 -29.46 -3.56 -15.19
CA ILE A 293 -28.68 -4.36 -16.13
C ILE A 293 -29.08 -4.01 -17.56
N SER A 294 -28.12 -3.56 -18.36
CA SER A 294 -28.21 -3.37 -19.82
C SER A 294 -26.82 -3.56 -20.44
N ASP A 295 -26.77 -3.74 -21.76
CA ASP A 295 -25.53 -3.68 -22.56
C ASP A 295 -24.34 -4.43 -21.95
N GLN A 296 -24.56 -5.71 -21.62
CA GLN A 296 -23.59 -6.63 -21.02
C GLN A 296 -23.29 -6.40 -19.53
N GLY A 297 -24.11 -5.58 -18.84
CA GLY A 297 -23.98 -5.33 -17.40
C GLY A 297 -24.03 -6.58 -16.51
N ASP A 298 -24.56 -7.70 -17.00
CA ASP A 298 -24.55 -9.00 -16.32
C ASP A 298 -23.42 -9.94 -16.77
N GLU A 299 -22.67 -9.59 -17.81
CA GLU A 299 -21.54 -10.38 -18.28
C GLU A 299 -20.37 -10.31 -17.28
N ASP A 300 -19.72 -11.46 -17.06
CA ASP A 300 -18.52 -11.55 -16.25
C ASP A 300 -17.34 -10.89 -16.98
N THR A 301 -16.67 -9.97 -16.29
CA THR A 301 -15.46 -9.30 -16.78
C THR A 301 -14.22 -10.18 -16.82
N GLY A 302 -14.34 -11.45 -16.40
CA GLY A 302 -13.29 -12.45 -16.38
C GLY A 302 -12.59 -12.60 -15.04
N ASN A 303 -13.01 -11.83 -14.02
CA ASN A 303 -12.57 -12.02 -12.63
C ASN A 303 -13.71 -12.52 -11.71
N GLY A 304 -14.89 -12.83 -12.24
CA GLY A 304 -16.04 -13.28 -11.46
C GLY A 304 -16.95 -12.15 -11.00
N LEU A 305 -16.69 -10.92 -11.45
CA LEU A 305 -17.54 -9.75 -11.21
C LEU A 305 -18.19 -9.27 -12.52
N SER A 306 -19.43 -8.80 -12.38
CA SER A 306 -20.21 -8.12 -13.42
C SER A 306 -20.78 -6.80 -12.90
N GLY A 307 -21.28 -5.96 -13.80
CA GLY A 307 -21.87 -4.66 -13.46
C GLY A 307 -21.30 -3.47 -14.23
N VAL A 308 -20.57 -3.71 -15.32
CA VAL A 308 -20.11 -2.68 -16.27
C VAL A 308 -20.59 -3.03 -17.67
N HIS A 309 -20.77 -2.04 -18.54
CA HIS A 309 -21.14 -2.28 -19.93
C HIS A 309 -19.90 -2.45 -20.81
N ALA A 310 -20.09 -2.99 -22.03
CA ALA A 310 -19.04 -3.15 -23.02
C ALA A 310 -17.81 -3.91 -22.49
N THR A 311 -18.04 -5.02 -21.78
CA THR A 311 -16.99 -5.88 -21.22
C THR A 311 -15.97 -6.28 -22.28
N GLY A 312 -14.69 -6.13 -21.99
CA GLY A 312 -13.60 -6.43 -22.93
C GLY A 312 -13.09 -5.23 -23.74
N SER A 313 -13.58 -4.01 -23.48
CA SER A 313 -13.26 -2.80 -24.23
C SER A 313 -12.38 -1.80 -23.46
N ASP A 314 -11.79 -0.85 -24.17
CA ASP A 314 -11.05 0.25 -23.55
C ASP A 314 -12.01 1.34 -23.05
N CYS A 315 -12.39 1.23 -21.77
CA CYS A 315 -13.29 2.18 -21.13
C CYS A 315 -12.80 3.63 -21.24
N ARG A 316 -11.48 3.86 -21.38
CA ARG A 316 -10.89 5.22 -21.41
C ARG A 316 -11.23 6.00 -22.68
N GLU A 317 -11.72 5.34 -23.73
CA GLU A 317 -12.21 6.03 -24.92
C GLU A 317 -13.42 6.93 -24.60
N CYS A 318 -14.17 6.58 -23.55
CA CYS A 318 -15.35 7.34 -23.10
C CYS A 318 -15.24 7.79 -21.63
N HIS A 319 -14.44 7.11 -20.81
CA HIS A 319 -14.34 7.34 -19.37
C HIS A 319 -12.90 7.68 -18.97
N SER A 320 -12.57 8.98 -19.05
CA SER A 320 -11.29 9.49 -18.55
C SER A 320 -11.43 9.94 -17.10
N HIS A 321 -10.73 9.26 -16.19
CA HIS A 321 -10.52 9.79 -14.82
C HIS A 321 -9.65 11.05 -14.89
N GLY A 322 -10.07 12.13 -14.24
CA GLY A 322 -9.33 13.39 -14.26
C GLY A 322 -9.69 14.36 -15.41
N GLU A 323 -10.72 14.08 -16.22
CA GLU A 323 -11.35 15.06 -17.12
C GLU A 323 -12.62 15.67 -16.55
N VAL A 324 -12.83 16.98 -16.76
CA VAL A 324 -14.03 17.71 -16.31
C VAL A 324 -15.25 17.01 -16.89
N VAL A 325 -16.00 16.33 -16.03
CA VAL A 325 -17.29 15.63 -16.24
C VAL A 325 -17.73 15.60 -17.71
N GLN A 326 -17.64 14.44 -18.36
CA GLN A 326 -18.43 14.23 -19.57
C GLN A 326 -19.91 14.26 -19.19
N ALA A 327 -20.53 15.42 -19.41
CA ALA A 327 -21.97 15.57 -19.34
C ALA A 327 -22.61 14.70 -20.42
N GLY A 328 -23.28 13.61 -20.04
CA GLY A 328 -24.14 12.87 -20.96
C GLY A 328 -24.02 11.35 -21.02
N MET A 329 -23.47 10.69 -20.01
CA MET A 329 -23.70 9.25 -19.79
C MET A 329 -24.51 9.01 -18.53
#